data_AF-A0A8B9JQH1-F1
#
_entry.id   AF-A0A8B9JQH1-F1
#
_cell.length_a   1.000
_cell.length_b   1.000
_cell.length_c   1.000
_cell.angle_alpha   90.00
_cell.angle_beta   90.00
_cell.angle_gamma   90.00
#
_symmetry.space_group_name_H-M   'P 1'
#
loop_
_entity.id
_entity.type
_entity.pdbx_description
1 polymer ?
#
loop_
_entity_poly.entity_id
_entity_poly.type
_entity_poly.pdbx_seq_one_letter_code
_entity_poly.pdbx_strand_id
1 'polypeptide(L)'
;MNILSAIIVFENLHEVRRLCHWGPIIALTVIAVCSSMAMLDSIIWYWPLDTTGGSINFIMLINWTVLILYNYFNAMFVGPGYIPLEWKPENQQDAMYLQFCRVCQGFKAPRSHHCRKCNRCVMKMDHHCPWINNCCGHLNHAYFTTFLLLAPLGCIHAAFIFIMTMYTQLYDRISFGWSSVKIDMSGTRHIHNPIMPFSVAAFAATLFALGLALGTTIAVGMLFFIQIKVIMRNKTSIEVWIEEKAKDRIQYYQTGEEFIFPYDLGSRWENFKQVFTWSGTPDGDGVEWPVNEKCHQHTLTIEQLKQKADKRVRSVQYRVVEGYNGACCPLGKGINTFLRTPCTEEPRIHLTKGETIFATRGTKWWMYGDKVLDEEQTKGIFFLWPNITKHTMCIAYSKSSVSHSPSFLCCFQLGFVFEVGFHAVVWRSVSTTLPTTQRQMKRRRNSNVRTD
;
A
#
# COMPACT_ATOMS: atom_id res chain seq x y z
N MET A 1 -9.93 27.48 -25.38
CA MET A 1 -10.92 26.38 -25.43
C MET A 1 -10.18 25.06 -25.56
N ASN A 2 -9.88 24.38 -24.45
CA ASN A 2 -9.31 23.01 -24.39
C ASN A 2 -9.44 22.46 -22.95
N ILE A 3 -10.60 22.68 -22.31
CA ILE A 3 -10.88 22.17 -20.94
C ILE A 3 -11.67 20.84 -20.99
N LEU A 4 -12.16 20.45 -22.18
CA LEU A 4 -12.99 19.26 -22.39
C LEU A 4 -12.26 18.06 -23.01
N SER A 5 -10.93 18.09 -23.16
CA SER A 5 -10.16 16.99 -23.77
C SER A 5 -9.85 15.83 -22.82
N ALA A 6 -10.26 15.90 -21.55
CA ALA A 6 -10.14 14.79 -20.59
C ALA A 6 -11.43 13.95 -20.51
N ILE A 7 -12.18 13.84 -21.60
CA ILE A 7 -13.20 12.79 -21.70
C ILE A 7 -12.43 11.47 -21.74
N ILE A 8 -12.59 10.67 -20.68
CA ILE A 8 -12.03 9.32 -20.56
C ILE A 8 -12.55 8.52 -21.77
N VAL A 9 -11.73 8.41 -22.82
CA VAL A 9 -12.01 7.50 -23.92
C VAL A 9 -11.69 6.11 -23.38
N PHE A 10 -12.74 5.35 -23.05
CA PHE A 10 -12.59 3.94 -22.69
C PHE A 10 -12.17 3.16 -23.93
N GLU A 11 -10.88 3.13 -24.23
CA GLU A 11 -10.36 2.41 -25.40
C GLU A 11 -10.53 0.89 -25.25
N ASN A 12 -10.70 0.37 -24.02
CA ASN A 12 -10.73 -1.07 -23.75
C ASN A 12 -11.78 -1.48 -22.70
N LEU A 13 -12.60 -2.49 -23.03
CA LEU A 13 -13.52 -3.19 -22.10
C LEU A 13 -12.83 -3.71 -20.83
N HIS A 14 -11.51 -3.96 -20.90
CA HIS A 14 -10.68 -4.37 -19.78
C HIS A 14 -10.63 -3.31 -18.64
N GLU A 15 -10.74 -2.03 -18.98
CA GLU A 15 -10.70 -0.95 -17.98
C GLU A 15 -11.98 -0.92 -17.15
N VAL A 16 -13.13 -1.12 -17.78
CA VAL A 16 -14.43 -1.20 -17.10
C VAL A 16 -14.50 -2.44 -16.20
N ARG A 17 -13.88 -3.56 -16.61
CA ARG A 17 -13.78 -4.77 -15.78
C ARG A 17 -13.08 -4.51 -14.44
N ARG A 18 -12.27 -3.44 -14.32
CA ARG A 18 -11.65 -3.07 -13.04
C ARG A 18 -12.70 -2.77 -11.96
N LEU A 19 -13.85 -2.20 -12.33
CA LEU A 19 -14.95 -1.88 -11.43
C LEU A 19 -15.61 -3.12 -10.81
N CYS A 20 -15.52 -4.27 -11.47
CA CYS A 20 -16.11 -5.51 -10.98
C CYS A 20 -15.26 -6.20 -9.90
N HIS A 21 -14.09 -5.66 -9.57
CA HIS A 21 -13.29 -6.15 -8.45
C HIS A 21 -13.92 -5.76 -7.11
N TRP A 22 -13.79 -6.60 -6.09
CA TRP A 22 -14.41 -6.37 -4.78
C TRP A 22 -14.04 -5.02 -4.16
N GLY A 23 -12.80 -4.55 -4.37
CA GLY A 23 -12.32 -3.28 -3.83
C GLY A 23 -13.15 -2.09 -4.33
N PRO A 24 -13.23 -1.85 -5.65
CA PRO A 24 -14.09 -0.82 -6.20
C PRO A 24 -15.56 -0.94 -5.87
N ILE A 25 -16.10 -2.17 -5.88
CA ILE A 25 -17.50 -2.40 -5.50
C ILE A 25 -17.76 -1.89 -4.08
N ILE A 26 -16.92 -2.27 -3.11
CA ILE A 26 -17.08 -1.84 -1.71
C ILE A 26 -16.90 -0.33 -1.60
N ALA A 27 -15.85 0.24 -2.19
CA ALA A 27 -15.58 1.68 -2.12
C ALA A 27 -16.74 2.51 -2.67
N LEU A 28 -17.23 2.17 -3.87
CA LEU A 28 -18.35 2.87 -4.51
C LEU A 28 -19.67 2.66 -3.73
N THR A 29 -19.88 1.48 -3.16
CA THR A 29 -21.07 1.21 -2.32
C THR A 29 -21.06 2.08 -1.06
N VAL A 30 -19.91 2.19 -0.37
CA VAL A 30 -19.79 3.04 0.82
C VAL A 30 -19.99 4.52 0.46
N ILE A 31 -19.39 4.99 -0.64
CA ILE A 31 -19.60 6.36 -1.12
C ILE A 31 -21.08 6.60 -1.43
N ALA A 32 -21.73 5.69 -2.14
CA ALA A 32 -23.14 5.81 -2.50
C ALA A 32 -24.05 5.81 -1.27
N VAL A 33 -23.86 4.88 -0.32
CA VAL A 33 -24.67 4.80 0.91
C VAL A 33 -24.49 6.06 1.76
N CYS A 34 -23.25 6.47 2.05
CA CYS A 34 -23.00 7.65 2.89
C CYS A 34 -23.51 8.94 2.24
N SER A 35 -23.28 9.14 0.94
CA SER A 35 -23.72 10.35 0.23
C SER A 35 -25.23 10.42 0.08
N SER A 36 -25.87 9.34 -0.39
CA SER A 36 -27.32 9.31 -0.57
C SER A 36 -28.07 9.45 0.75
N MET A 37 -27.64 8.78 1.81
CA MET A 37 -28.24 8.94 3.14
C MET A 37 -28.06 10.36 3.68
N ALA A 38 -26.88 10.98 3.53
CA ALA A 38 -26.66 12.35 3.98
C ALA A 38 -27.53 13.37 3.22
N MET A 39 -27.75 13.14 1.91
CA MET A 39 -28.66 13.94 1.09
C MET A 39 -30.11 13.75 1.52
N LEU A 40 -30.55 12.51 1.77
CA LEU A 40 -31.90 12.21 2.24
C LEU A 40 -32.18 12.84 3.61
N ASP A 41 -31.24 12.69 4.57
CA ASP A 41 -31.37 13.29 5.89
C ASP A 41 -31.45 14.82 5.83
N SER A 42 -30.65 15.43 4.94
CA SER A 42 -30.69 16.88 4.72
C SER A 42 -32.01 17.36 4.13
N ILE A 43 -32.57 16.63 3.16
CA ILE A 43 -33.83 17.01 2.48
C ILE A 43 -35.04 16.80 3.39
N ILE A 44 -35.09 15.69 4.11
CA ILE A 44 -36.32 15.21 4.75
C ILE A 44 -36.41 15.61 6.22
N TRP A 45 -35.30 15.52 6.97
CA TRP A 45 -35.35 15.47 8.45
C TRP A 45 -34.53 16.55 9.17
N TYR A 46 -33.52 17.15 8.55
CA TYR A 46 -32.60 18.03 9.28
C TYR A 46 -32.78 19.52 9.02
N TRP A 47 -32.40 20.00 7.83
CA TRP A 47 -32.35 21.43 7.55
C TRP A 47 -33.07 21.74 6.23
N PRO A 48 -34.22 22.43 6.25
CA PRO A 48 -35.00 22.66 5.06
C PRO A 48 -34.25 23.52 4.02
N LEU A 49 -34.41 23.14 2.76
CA LEU A 49 -33.69 23.72 1.61
C LEU A 49 -34.10 25.16 1.27
N ASP A 50 -35.27 25.60 1.74
CA ASP A 50 -35.77 26.96 1.57
C ASP A 50 -34.90 28.01 2.26
N THR A 51 -34.19 27.61 3.32
CA THR A 51 -33.21 28.47 3.98
C THR A 51 -31.88 28.50 3.22
N THR A 52 -31.23 29.66 3.21
CA THR A 52 -29.89 29.83 2.61
C THR A 52 -28.87 28.85 3.17
N GLY A 53 -28.91 28.61 4.50
CA GLY A 53 -28.01 27.67 5.17
C GLY A 53 -28.21 26.21 4.73
N GLY A 54 -29.47 25.75 4.65
CA GLY A 54 -29.82 24.42 4.17
C GLY A 54 -29.42 24.20 2.71
N SER A 55 -29.66 25.19 1.84
CA SER A 55 -29.21 25.19 0.45
C SER A 55 -27.68 25.08 0.32
N ILE A 56 -26.91 25.87 1.09
CA ILE A 56 -25.44 25.81 1.08
C ILE A 56 -24.95 24.43 1.54
N ASN A 57 -25.52 23.89 2.62
CA ASN A 57 -25.19 22.55 3.12
C ASN A 57 -25.40 21.47 2.05
N PHE A 58 -26.54 21.50 1.38
CA PHE A 58 -26.89 20.55 0.33
C PHE A 58 -25.97 20.64 -0.89
N ILE A 59 -25.69 21.86 -1.36
CA ILE A 59 -24.72 22.11 -2.43
C ILE A 59 -23.34 21.58 -2.02
N MET A 60 -22.92 21.78 -0.76
CA MET A 60 -21.65 21.27 -0.27
C MET A 60 -21.59 19.74 -0.28
N LEU A 61 -22.67 19.04 0.10
CA LEU A 61 -22.75 17.57 0.00
C LEU A 61 -22.62 17.05 -1.43
N ILE A 62 -23.29 17.70 -2.38
CA ILE A 62 -23.14 17.35 -3.80
C ILE A 62 -21.70 17.57 -4.25
N ASN A 63 -21.10 18.71 -3.90
CA ASN A 63 -19.71 19.02 -4.26
C ASN A 63 -18.73 17.98 -3.70
N TRP A 64 -18.86 17.59 -2.43
CA TRP A 64 -18.03 16.51 -1.87
C TRP A 64 -18.17 15.23 -2.69
N THR A 65 -19.41 14.81 -2.98
CA THR A 65 -19.67 13.57 -3.72
C THR A 65 -19.04 13.60 -5.12
N VAL A 66 -19.21 14.70 -5.85
CA VAL A 66 -18.65 14.88 -7.19
C VAL A 66 -17.12 14.85 -7.14
N LEU A 67 -16.50 15.60 -6.22
CA LEU A 67 -15.04 15.66 -6.12
C LEU A 67 -14.42 14.33 -5.66
N ILE A 68 -15.07 13.61 -4.74
CA ILE A 68 -14.64 12.28 -4.31
C ILE A 68 -14.67 11.30 -5.49
N LEU A 69 -15.80 11.23 -6.21
CA LEU A 69 -15.94 10.35 -7.37
C LEU A 69 -14.97 10.72 -8.48
N TYR A 70 -14.81 12.02 -8.78
CA TYR A 70 -13.86 12.50 -9.78
C TYR A 70 -12.44 12.04 -9.47
N ASN A 71 -11.94 12.25 -8.26
CA ASN A 71 -10.59 11.84 -7.89
C ASN A 71 -10.45 10.31 -7.80
N TYR A 72 -11.48 9.61 -7.34
CA TYR A 72 -11.50 8.15 -7.28
C TYR A 72 -11.41 7.52 -8.69
N PHE A 73 -12.23 7.99 -9.63
CA PHE A 73 -12.21 7.49 -11.01
C PHE A 73 -10.95 7.90 -11.76
N ASN A 74 -10.42 9.11 -11.57
CA ASN A 74 -9.13 9.48 -12.17
C ASN A 74 -7.99 8.62 -11.60
N ALA A 75 -7.99 8.34 -10.29
CA ALA A 75 -7.02 7.43 -9.69
C ALA A 75 -7.07 6.03 -10.32
N MET A 76 -8.27 5.57 -10.70
CA MET A 76 -8.49 4.26 -11.31
C MET A 76 -8.16 4.20 -12.81
N PHE A 77 -8.63 5.17 -13.59
CA PHE A 77 -8.65 5.11 -15.06
C PHE A 77 -7.46 5.80 -15.72
N VAL A 78 -7.03 6.98 -15.25
CA VAL A 78 -5.77 7.59 -15.72
C VAL A 78 -4.60 6.63 -15.44
N GLY A 79 -4.68 5.96 -14.29
CA GLY A 79 -3.72 4.94 -13.89
C GLY A 79 -2.34 5.51 -13.56
N PRO A 80 -1.38 4.64 -13.22
CA PRO A 80 -0.13 5.08 -12.62
C PRO A 80 0.92 5.60 -13.62
N GLY A 81 0.70 5.39 -14.92
CA GLY A 81 1.73 5.50 -15.93
C GLY A 81 2.64 4.27 -15.99
N TYR A 82 2.76 3.70 -17.19
CA TYR A 82 3.58 2.51 -17.42
C TYR A 82 4.81 2.83 -18.25
N ILE A 83 5.91 2.18 -17.93
CA ILE A 83 7.08 2.17 -18.79
C ILE A 83 6.73 1.41 -20.09
N PRO A 84 7.17 1.91 -21.27
CA PRO A 84 7.03 1.20 -22.53
C PRO A 84 7.59 -0.23 -22.45
N LEU A 85 7.00 -1.16 -23.19
CA LEU A 85 7.59 -2.50 -23.31
C LEU A 85 8.95 -2.38 -24.00
N GLU A 86 9.88 -3.25 -23.61
CA GLU A 86 11.24 -3.26 -24.17
C GLU A 86 12.00 -1.93 -24.00
N TRP A 87 11.59 -1.09 -23.05
CA TRP A 87 12.25 0.19 -22.79
C TRP A 87 13.74 0.02 -22.49
N LYS A 88 14.55 0.89 -23.07
CA LYS A 88 16.01 0.95 -22.91
C LYS A 88 16.41 2.38 -22.55
N PRO A 89 17.48 2.56 -21.75
CA PRO A 89 18.00 3.89 -21.48
C PRO A 89 18.54 4.53 -22.76
N GLU A 90 18.46 5.85 -22.86
CA GLU A 90 18.99 6.60 -24.00
C GLU A 90 20.51 6.39 -24.14
N ASN A 91 21.23 6.51 -23.02
CA ASN A 91 22.63 6.11 -22.94
C ASN A 91 22.74 4.63 -22.60
N GLN A 92 23.33 3.84 -23.52
CA GLN A 92 23.51 2.40 -23.33
C GLN A 92 24.39 2.05 -22.12
N GLN A 93 25.28 2.95 -21.70
CA GLN A 93 26.12 2.71 -20.52
C GLN A 93 25.29 2.63 -19.23
N ASP A 94 24.17 3.36 -19.16
CA ASP A 94 23.32 3.38 -17.96
C ASP A 94 22.62 2.03 -17.72
N ALA A 95 22.55 1.17 -18.74
CA ALA A 95 22.02 -0.18 -18.61
C ALA A 95 22.71 -0.98 -17.49
N MET A 96 23.99 -0.71 -17.20
CA MET A 96 24.74 -1.38 -16.14
C MET A 96 24.24 -1.02 -14.73
N TYR A 97 23.59 0.13 -14.57
CA TYR A 97 23.05 0.63 -13.30
C TYR A 97 21.57 0.32 -13.11
N LEU A 98 20.93 -0.28 -14.12
CA LEU A 98 19.49 -0.56 -14.15
C LEU A 98 19.19 -2.04 -14.00
N GLN A 99 17.97 -2.33 -13.55
CA GLN A 99 17.50 -3.71 -13.43
C GLN A 99 16.69 -4.10 -14.65
N PHE A 100 16.96 -5.29 -15.20
CA PHE A 100 16.15 -5.83 -16.29
C PHE A 100 14.84 -6.46 -15.77
N CYS A 101 13.73 -6.17 -16.43
CA CYS A 101 12.44 -6.83 -16.22
C CYS A 101 12.18 -7.81 -17.36
N ARG A 102 12.16 -9.10 -17.04
CA ARG A 102 11.93 -10.15 -18.05
C ARG A 102 10.51 -10.17 -18.61
N VAL A 103 9.52 -9.84 -17.79
CA VAL A 103 8.12 -9.86 -18.22
C VAL A 103 7.86 -8.76 -19.25
N CYS A 104 8.41 -7.56 -19.02
CA CYS A 104 8.29 -6.43 -19.94
C CYS A 104 9.38 -6.42 -21.03
N GLN A 105 10.33 -7.36 -20.99
CA GLN A 105 11.51 -7.44 -21.87
C GLN A 105 12.33 -6.14 -21.97
N GLY A 106 12.35 -5.33 -20.91
CA GLY A 106 13.01 -4.03 -20.90
C GLY A 106 13.65 -3.69 -19.54
N PHE A 107 14.43 -2.62 -19.50
CA PHE A 107 15.00 -2.10 -18.26
C PHE A 107 13.92 -1.39 -17.42
N LYS A 108 14.10 -1.43 -16.11
CA LYS A 108 13.32 -0.63 -15.18
C LYS A 108 13.98 0.74 -15.08
N ALA A 109 13.30 1.76 -15.58
CA ALA A 109 13.67 3.16 -15.37
C ALA A 109 13.81 3.47 -13.87
N PRO A 110 14.57 4.52 -13.49
CA PRO A 110 14.65 5.00 -12.11
C PRO A 110 13.28 5.15 -11.46
N ARG A 111 13.15 4.71 -10.19
CA ARG A 111 11.89 4.68 -9.40
C ARG A 111 10.78 3.78 -9.95
N SER A 112 10.99 3.08 -11.07
CA SER A 112 9.99 2.17 -11.64
C SER A 112 10.09 0.76 -11.04
N HIS A 113 8.94 0.11 -10.85
CA HIS A 113 8.87 -1.24 -10.35
C HIS A 113 7.86 -2.08 -11.15
N HIS A 114 8.15 -3.37 -11.29
CA HIS A 114 7.24 -4.29 -11.96
C HIS A 114 6.14 -4.75 -10.99
N CYS A 115 4.90 -4.42 -11.30
CA CYS A 115 3.75 -4.91 -10.57
C CYS A 115 3.24 -6.21 -11.22
N ARG A 116 3.22 -7.30 -10.46
CA ARG A 116 2.73 -8.60 -10.94
C ARG A 116 1.24 -8.58 -11.29
N LYS A 117 0.42 -7.84 -10.52
CA LYS A 117 -1.03 -7.73 -10.73
C LYS A 117 -1.37 -6.94 -12.00
N CYS A 118 -0.65 -5.85 -12.25
CA CYS A 118 -0.79 -5.06 -13.48
C CYS A 118 -0.02 -5.66 -14.66
N ASN A 119 0.85 -6.65 -14.41
CA ASN A 119 1.75 -7.29 -15.37
C ASN A 119 2.61 -6.30 -16.20
N ARG A 120 2.98 -5.16 -15.59
CA ARG A 120 3.70 -4.06 -16.25
C ARG A 120 4.66 -3.38 -15.28
N CYS A 121 5.68 -2.73 -15.83
CA CYS A 121 6.54 -1.81 -15.08
C CYS A 121 5.83 -0.47 -14.92
N VAL A 122 5.66 -0.04 -13.67
CA VAL A 122 4.94 1.16 -13.27
C VAL A 122 5.94 2.27 -12.92
N MET A 123 5.72 3.46 -13.46
CA MET A 123 6.52 4.66 -13.18
C MET A 123 6.28 5.15 -11.74
N LYS A 124 7.35 5.50 -11.02
CA LYS A 124 7.30 5.94 -9.61
C LYS A 124 6.33 5.10 -8.76
N MET A 125 6.43 3.77 -8.86
CA MET A 125 5.45 2.86 -8.25
C MET A 125 5.44 3.03 -6.73
N ASP A 126 4.26 3.33 -6.18
CA ASP A 126 4.06 3.36 -4.73
C ASP A 126 3.57 2.00 -4.22
N HIS A 127 2.39 1.58 -4.67
CA HIS A 127 1.83 0.27 -4.34
C HIS A 127 0.78 -0.14 -5.37
N HIS A 128 0.38 -1.41 -5.31
CA HIS A 128 -0.84 -1.86 -5.97
C HIS A 128 -1.99 -1.77 -4.98
N CYS A 129 -3.01 -0.97 -5.31
CA CYS A 129 -4.12 -0.71 -4.42
C CYS A 129 -5.36 -1.53 -4.86
N PRO A 130 -5.82 -2.48 -4.03
CA PRO A 130 -6.99 -3.28 -4.38
C PRO A 130 -8.28 -2.46 -4.46
N TRP A 131 -8.36 -1.33 -3.74
CA TRP A 131 -9.54 -0.45 -3.67
C TRP A 131 -9.83 0.32 -4.95
N ILE A 132 -8.79 0.62 -5.75
CA ILE A 132 -8.93 1.17 -7.11
C ILE A 132 -8.66 0.12 -8.19
N ASN A 133 -8.35 -1.13 -7.78
CA ASN A 133 -7.94 -2.23 -8.64
C ASN A 133 -6.89 -1.81 -9.70
N ASN A 134 -5.93 -1.00 -9.27
CA ASN A 134 -4.87 -0.46 -10.10
C ASN A 134 -3.66 -0.09 -9.24
N CYS A 135 -2.52 0.15 -9.88
CA CYS A 135 -1.37 0.70 -9.20
C CYS A 135 -1.52 2.19 -8.93
N CYS A 136 -0.98 2.65 -7.81
CA CYS A 136 -0.69 4.06 -7.54
C CYS A 136 0.77 4.32 -7.94
N GLY A 137 0.99 5.31 -8.80
CA GLY A 137 2.29 5.66 -9.34
C GLY A 137 2.29 7.07 -9.88
N HIS A 138 3.25 7.41 -10.75
CA HIS A 138 3.53 8.78 -11.17
C HIS A 138 2.29 9.59 -11.58
N LEU A 139 1.48 9.08 -12.53
CA LEU A 139 0.40 9.85 -13.16
C LEU A 139 -0.87 9.98 -12.32
N ASN A 140 -1.12 9.07 -11.38
CA ASN A 140 -2.33 9.08 -10.56
C ASN A 140 -2.10 9.34 -9.07
N HIS A 141 -0.87 9.57 -8.64
CA HIS A 141 -0.55 9.76 -7.22
C HIS A 141 -1.33 10.93 -6.60
N ALA A 142 -1.45 12.05 -7.33
CA ALA A 142 -2.19 13.22 -6.89
C ALA A 142 -3.68 12.92 -6.71
N TYR A 143 -4.32 12.33 -7.74
CA TYR A 143 -5.73 11.95 -7.66
C TYR A 143 -6.02 10.98 -6.52
N PHE A 144 -5.17 9.97 -6.34
CA PHE A 144 -5.31 9.01 -5.25
C PHE A 144 -5.21 9.70 -3.89
N THR A 145 -4.23 10.58 -3.70
CA THR A 145 -4.03 11.28 -2.42
C THR A 145 -5.13 12.30 -2.15
N THR A 146 -5.61 13.00 -3.18
CA THR A 146 -6.76 13.91 -3.06
C THR A 146 -8.03 13.14 -2.71
N PHE A 147 -8.27 11.97 -3.30
CA PHE A 147 -9.36 11.08 -2.88
C PHE A 147 -9.25 10.71 -1.39
N LEU A 148 -8.05 10.35 -0.92
CA LEU A 148 -7.81 10.02 0.49
C LEU A 148 -8.02 11.21 1.44
N LEU A 149 -7.89 12.46 0.96
CA LEU A 149 -8.21 13.66 1.73
C LEU A 149 -9.72 13.96 1.74
N LEU A 150 -10.33 13.96 0.56
CA LEU A 150 -11.72 14.39 0.38
C LEU A 150 -12.72 13.39 0.97
N ALA A 151 -12.45 12.08 0.88
CA ALA A 151 -13.36 11.06 1.38
C ALA A 151 -13.60 11.15 2.90
N PRO A 152 -12.57 11.26 3.76
CA PRO A 152 -12.76 11.54 5.18
C PRO A 152 -13.47 12.87 5.46
N LEU A 153 -13.14 13.95 4.73
CA LEU A 153 -13.80 15.25 4.94
C LEU A 153 -15.31 15.20 4.62
N GLY A 154 -15.66 14.57 3.50
CA GLY A 154 -17.07 14.32 3.15
C GLY A 154 -17.77 13.43 4.17
N CYS A 155 -17.10 12.39 4.68
CA CYS A 155 -17.64 11.51 5.72
C CYS A 155 -17.81 12.22 7.08
N ILE A 156 -16.90 13.11 7.47
CA ILE A 156 -17.04 13.95 8.68
C ILE A 156 -18.27 14.83 8.56
N HIS A 157 -18.46 15.46 7.39
CA HIS A 157 -19.63 16.29 7.13
C HIS A 157 -20.94 15.48 7.16
N ALA A 158 -20.95 14.30 6.52
CA ALA A 158 -22.09 13.38 6.57
C ALA A 158 -22.38 12.91 8.02
N ALA A 159 -21.35 12.55 8.78
CA ALA A 159 -21.49 12.12 10.17
C ALA A 159 -22.09 13.21 11.06
N PHE A 160 -21.68 14.47 10.86
CA PHE A 160 -22.29 15.61 11.53
C PHE A 160 -23.80 15.70 11.24
N ILE A 161 -24.20 15.57 9.97
CA ILE A 161 -25.61 15.60 9.57
C ILE A 161 -26.38 14.43 10.19
N PHE A 162 -25.83 13.21 10.17
CA PHE A 162 -26.48 12.05 10.79
C PHE A 162 -26.69 12.24 12.29
N ILE A 163 -25.67 12.70 13.01
CA ILE A 163 -25.75 12.95 14.46
C ILE A 163 -26.82 14.01 14.75
N MET A 164 -26.81 15.11 13.99
CA MET A 164 -27.75 16.20 14.23
C MET A 164 -29.18 15.85 13.82
N THR A 165 -29.36 15.06 12.75
CA THR A 165 -30.66 14.50 12.37
C THR A 165 -31.21 13.60 13.46
N MET A 166 -30.41 12.64 13.96
CA MET A 166 -30.83 11.76 15.04
C MET A 166 -31.13 12.55 16.33
N TYR A 167 -30.32 13.55 16.67
CA TYR A 167 -30.50 14.40 17.84
C TYR A 167 -31.81 15.20 17.78
N THR A 168 -32.06 15.91 16.67
CA THR A 168 -33.27 16.73 16.47
C THR A 168 -34.52 15.86 16.49
N GLN A 169 -34.53 14.75 15.73
CA GLN A 169 -35.68 13.85 15.67
C GLN A 169 -35.97 13.17 17.01
N LEU A 170 -34.94 12.78 17.78
CA LEU A 170 -35.12 12.22 19.11
C LEU A 170 -35.62 13.28 20.11
N TYR A 171 -35.07 14.50 20.03
CA TYR A 171 -35.49 15.60 20.89
C TYR A 171 -36.96 15.95 20.67
N ASP A 172 -37.42 16.03 19.41
CA ASP A 172 -38.82 16.31 19.08
C ASP A 172 -39.76 15.21 19.57
N ARG A 173 -39.36 13.93 19.42
CA ARG A 173 -40.11 12.76 19.94
C ARG A 173 -40.27 12.80 21.46
N ILE A 174 -39.18 13.06 22.18
CA ILE A 174 -39.19 13.11 23.66
C ILE A 174 -39.96 14.33 24.14
N SER A 175 -39.74 15.50 23.53
CA SER A 175 -40.40 16.75 23.90
C SER A 175 -41.91 16.68 23.64
N PHE A 176 -42.34 16.08 22.53
CA PHE A 176 -43.77 15.83 22.28
C PHE A 176 -44.38 14.89 23.32
N GLY A 177 -43.69 13.78 23.66
CA GLY A 177 -44.14 12.84 24.69
C GLY A 177 -44.21 13.42 26.12
N TRP A 178 -43.33 14.37 26.44
CA TRP A 178 -43.36 15.11 27.71
C TRP A 178 -44.43 16.20 27.74
N SER A 179 -44.67 16.89 26.61
CA SER A 179 -45.68 17.94 26.49
C SER A 179 -47.11 17.39 26.42
N SER A 180 -47.33 16.13 26.06
CA SER A 180 -48.65 15.48 26.23
C SER A 180 -49.12 15.36 27.69
N VAL A 181 -48.26 15.68 28.67
CA VAL A 181 -48.61 15.74 30.10
C VAL A 181 -48.82 17.19 30.60
N LYS A 182 -48.49 18.22 29.80
CA LYS A 182 -48.74 19.63 30.17
C LYS A 182 -49.35 20.41 29.01
N ILE A 183 -50.58 20.83 29.26
CA ILE A 183 -51.42 21.70 28.44
C ILE A 183 -50.60 22.87 27.87
N ASP A 184 -50.87 23.09 26.59
CA ASP A 184 -50.41 24.11 25.66
C ASP A 184 -50.00 25.46 26.29
N MET A 185 -48.77 25.90 25.98
CA MET A 185 -48.40 27.32 25.91
C MET A 185 -47.61 27.56 24.62
N SER A 186 -48.36 27.67 23.54
CA SER A 186 -48.02 28.29 22.28
C SER A 186 -47.09 29.51 22.39
N GLY A 187 -46.08 29.55 21.52
CA GLY A 187 -45.47 30.80 21.08
C GLY A 187 -43.97 30.69 20.87
N THR A 188 -43.54 30.67 19.60
CA THR A 188 -42.17 30.99 19.12
C THR A 188 -41.10 29.90 19.06
N ARG A 189 -41.39 28.76 18.41
CA ARG A 189 -40.42 28.20 17.46
C ARG A 189 -41.19 27.67 16.25
N HIS A 190 -40.90 28.22 15.08
CA HIS A 190 -41.25 27.57 13.81
C HIS A 190 -40.44 26.28 13.73
N ILE A 191 -40.96 25.23 14.38
CA ILE A 191 -40.40 23.89 14.29
C ILE A 191 -40.88 23.39 12.93
N HIS A 192 -39.97 23.39 11.96
CA HIS A 192 -40.23 22.79 10.66
C HIS A 192 -40.57 21.33 10.91
N ASN A 193 -41.85 20.97 10.71
CA ASN A 193 -42.24 19.58 10.76
C ASN A 193 -41.49 18.84 9.64
N PRO A 194 -40.79 17.74 9.94
CA PRO A 194 -40.12 16.97 8.90
C PRO A 194 -41.13 16.52 7.85
N ILE A 195 -40.71 16.47 6.58
CA ILE A 195 -41.59 16.14 5.45
C ILE A 195 -42.23 14.76 5.65
N MET A 196 -41.48 13.84 6.30
CA MET A 196 -41.91 12.49 6.62
C MET A 196 -41.55 12.15 8.08
N PRO A 197 -42.40 11.41 8.80
CA PRO A 197 -42.10 11.00 10.18
C PRO A 197 -40.85 10.09 10.21
N PHE A 198 -39.92 10.41 11.11
CA PHE A 198 -38.66 9.66 11.24
C PHE A 198 -38.91 8.27 11.86
N SER A 199 -39.02 7.24 11.02
CA SER A 199 -39.36 5.87 11.44
C SER A 199 -38.19 5.15 12.12
N VAL A 200 -38.46 4.02 12.79
CA VAL A 200 -37.41 3.15 13.36
C VAL A 200 -36.46 2.64 12.28
N ALA A 201 -36.98 2.38 11.06
CA ALA A 201 -36.17 1.98 9.93
C ALA A 201 -35.24 3.12 9.47
N ALA A 202 -35.72 4.36 9.43
CA ALA A 202 -34.91 5.53 9.11
C ALA A 202 -33.80 5.73 10.16
N PHE A 203 -34.12 5.63 11.45
CA PHE A 203 -33.13 5.66 12.53
C PHE A 203 -32.05 4.58 12.37
N ALA A 204 -32.44 3.33 12.09
CA ALA A 204 -31.49 2.24 11.88
C ALA A 204 -30.61 2.46 10.65
N ALA A 205 -31.18 2.98 9.55
CA ALA A 205 -30.44 3.30 8.33
C ALA A 205 -29.43 4.44 8.55
N THR A 206 -29.85 5.54 9.19
CA THR A 206 -28.97 6.66 9.55
C THR A 206 -27.86 6.20 10.52
N LEU A 207 -28.17 5.35 11.50
CA LEU A 207 -27.17 4.81 12.43
C LEU A 207 -26.14 3.91 11.70
N PHE A 208 -26.60 3.08 10.76
CA PHE A 208 -25.70 2.27 9.93
C PHE A 208 -24.80 3.15 9.05
N ALA A 209 -25.37 4.17 8.41
CA ALA A 209 -24.61 5.13 7.59
C ALA A 209 -23.60 5.93 8.44
N LEU A 210 -23.95 6.31 9.66
CA LEU A 210 -23.04 6.93 10.62
C LEU A 210 -21.87 6.00 10.96
N GLY A 211 -22.13 4.71 11.21
CA GLY A 211 -21.08 3.71 11.44
C GLY A 211 -20.10 3.61 10.26
N LEU A 212 -20.62 3.56 9.04
CA LEU A 212 -19.80 3.55 7.82
C LEU A 212 -18.98 4.85 7.64
N ALA A 213 -19.59 6.01 7.89
CA ALA A 213 -18.93 7.31 7.77
C ALA A 213 -17.79 7.47 8.80
N LEU A 214 -18.01 7.09 10.06
CA LEU A 214 -16.97 7.13 11.09
C LEU A 214 -15.85 6.12 10.82
N GLY A 215 -16.20 4.88 10.44
CA GLY A 215 -15.22 3.86 10.07
C GLY A 215 -14.35 4.29 8.89
N THR A 216 -14.97 4.87 7.85
CA THR A 216 -14.27 5.39 6.67
C THR A 216 -13.38 6.57 7.04
N THR A 217 -13.86 7.50 7.87
CA THR A 217 -13.07 8.66 8.33
C THR A 217 -11.78 8.22 9.02
N ILE A 218 -11.87 7.24 9.93
CA ILE A 218 -10.72 6.73 10.67
C ILE A 218 -9.78 5.97 9.73
N ALA A 219 -10.30 4.96 9.00
CA ALA A 219 -9.47 4.09 8.17
C ALA A 219 -8.81 4.83 7.00
N VAL A 220 -9.58 5.59 6.23
CA VAL A 220 -9.07 6.34 5.07
C VAL A 220 -8.25 7.55 5.52
N GLY A 221 -8.62 8.20 6.63
CA GLY A 221 -7.84 9.30 7.21
C GLY A 221 -6.44 8.86 7.68
N MET A 222 -6.31 7.67 8.26
CA MET A 222 -5.00 7.09 8.59
C MET A 222 -4.15 6.84 7.33
N LEU A 223 -4.76 6.30 6.26
CA LEU A 223 -4.08 6.10 4.98
C LEU A 223 -3.62 7.41 4.36
N PHE A 224 -4.46 8.46 4.40
CA PHE A 224 -4.08 9.80 3.97
C PHE A 224 -2.83 10.30 4.71
N PHE A 225 -2.81 10.17 6.04
CA PHE A 225 -1.69 10.63 6.84
C PHE A 225 -0.39 9.89 6.51
N ILE A 226 -0.46 8.58 6.25
CA ILE A 226 0.70 7.80 5.82
C ILE A 226 1.21 8.29 4.46
N GLN A 227 0.32 8.47 3.48
CA GLN A 227 0.68 8.88 2.14
C GLN A 227 1.27 10.30 2.10
N ILE A 228 0.62 11.26 2.75
CA ILE A 228 1.12 12.65 2.77
C ILE A 228 2.49 12.75 3.46
N LYS A 229 2.73 11.95 4.51
CA LYS A 229 4.02 11.90 5.21
C LYS A 229 5.17 11.42 4.32
N VAL A 230 4.88 10.51 3.40
CA VAL A 230 5.82 9.94 2.42
C VAL A 230 6.02 10.89 1.25
N ILE A 231 4.95 11.50 0.72
CA ILE A 231 5.00 12.52 -0.34
C ILE A 231 5.84 13.74 0.08
N MET A 232 5.66 14.21 1.31
CA MET A 232 6.44 15.35 1.83
C MET A 232 7.95 15.05 1.93
N ARG A 233 8.36 13.76 1.92
CA ARG A 233 9.76 13.29 1.83
C ARG A 233 10.20 12.94 0.40
N ASN A 234 9.35 13.17 -0.60
CA ASN A 234 9.49 12.70 -1.99
C ASN A 234 9.89 11.22 -2.11
N LYS A 235 9.35 10.39 -1.23
CA LYS A 235 9.56 8.94 -1.23
C LYS A 235 8.31 8.25 -1.76
N THR A 236 8.45 7.00 -2.17
CA THR A 236 7.37 6.03 -2.25
C THR A 236 7.47 5.02 -1.10
N SER A 237 6.40 4.28 -0.84
CA SER A 237 6.34 3.19 0.13
C SER A 237 7.43 2.14 -0.14
N ILE A 238 7.74 1.88 -1.42
CA ILE A 238 8.83 0.97 -1.80
C ILE A 238 10.20 1.58 -1.49
N GLU A 239 10.37 2.87 -1.75
CA GLU A 239 11.62 3.61 -1.53
C GLU A 239 11.98 3.76 -0.06
N VAL A 240 10.98 3.97 0.82
CA VAL A 240 11.18 3.96 2.28
C VAL A 240 11.84 2.65 2.71
N TRP A 241 11.35 1.52 2.20
CA TRP A 241 11.90 0.23 2.56
C TRP A 241 13.29 -0.04 1.96
N ILE A 242 13.59 0.50 0.77
CA ILE A 242 14.93 0.41 0.17
C ILE A 242 15.93 1.20 1.00
N GLU A 243 15.55 2.38 1.48
CA GLU A 243 16.39 3.21 2.34
C GLU A 243 16.65 2.54 3.70
N GLU A 244 15.62 2.00 4.35
CA GLU A 244 15.76 1.25 5.60
C GLU A 244 16.75 0.10 5.45
N LYS A 245 16.64 -0.67 4.36
CA LYS A 245 17.58 -1.75 4.04
C LYS A 245 18.99 -1.29 3.75
N ALA A 246 19.16 -0.13 3.13
CA ALA A 246 20.48 0.43 2.89
C ALA A 246 21.15 0.76 4.23
N LYS A 247 20.42 1.37 5.16
CA LYS A 247 20.89 1.66 6.52
C LYS A 247 21.24 0.39 7.29
N ASP A 248 20.37 -0.62 7.25
CA ASP A 248 20.61 -1.93 7.88
C ASP A 248 21.88 -2.60 7.32
N ARG A 249 22.07 -2.58 5.99
CA ARG A 249 23.27 -3.13 5.32
C ARG A 249 24.54 -2.45 5.81
N ILE A 250 24.54 -1.11 5.81
CA ILE A 250 25.68 -0.30 6.25
C ILE A 250 26.02 -0.60 7.71
N GLN A 251 25.02 -0.67 8.58
CA GLN A 251 25.20 -0.98 9.99
C GLN A 251 25.74 -2.40 10.20
N TYR A 252 25.22 -3.37 9.45
CA TYR A 252 25.64 -4.78 9.56
C TYR A 252 27.09 -5.00 9.13
N TYR A 253 27.50 -4.42 7.99
CA TYR A 253 28.86 -4.54 7.47
C TYR A 253 29.83 -3.51 8.05
N GLN A 254 29.35 -2.54 8.83
CA GLN A 254 30.15 -1.46 9.41
C GLN A 254 31.02 -0.73 8.35
N THR A 255 30.46 -0.51 7.16
CA THR A 255 31.20 0.06 6.02
C THR A 255 31.60 1.52 6.23
N GLY A 256 30.96 2.23 7.16
CA GLY A 256 31.17 3.67 7.38
C GLY A 256 30.61 4.56 6.26
N GLU A 257 29.92 3.97 5.27
CA GLU A 257 29.23 4.70 4.21
C GLU A 257 27.99 5.40 4.76
N GLU A 258 27.67 6.61 4.29
CA GLU A 258 26.38 7.26 4.56
C GLU A 258 25.49 7.18 3.31
N PHE A 259 24.29 6.61 3.45
CA PHE A 259 23.31 6.55 2.35
C PHE A 259 22.44 7.82 2.34
N ILE A 260 22.68 8.69 1.36
CA ILE A 260 21.87 9.88 1.11
C ILE A 260 20.76 9.51 0.11
N PHE A 261 19.51 9.87 0.43
CA PHE A 261 18.39 9.60 -0.46
C PHE A 261 18.36 10.59 -1.63
N PRO A 262 18.38 10.12 -2.89
CA PRO A 262 18.66 10.99 -4.04
C PRO A 262 17.51 11.94 -4.41
N TYR A 263 16.26 11.59 -4.14
CA TYR A 263 15.11 12.38 -4.60
C TYR A 263 14.60 13.39 -3.55
N ASP A 264 15.29 13.54 -2.41
CA ASP A 264 14.95 14.59 -1.44
C ASP A 264 15.60 15.91 -1.87
N LEU A 265 14.75 16.86 -2.28
CA LEU A 265 15.16 18.19 -2.77
C LEU A 265 15.47 19.17 -1.62
N GLY A 266 15.46 18.70 -0.37
CA GLY A 266 15.79 19.49 0.83
C GLY A 266 14.61 20.28 1.39
N SER A 267 13.77 20.86 0.54
CA SER A 267 12.53 21.54 0.95
C SER A 267 11.32 20.61 0.88
N ARG A 268 10.53 20.57 1.97
CA ARG A 268 9.27 19.82 2.03
C ARG A 268 8.27 20.28 0.98
N TRP A 269 8.29 21.56 0.63
CA TRP A 269 7.41 22.15 -0.36
C TRP A 269 7.80 21.74 -1.79
N GLU A 270 9.09 21.74 -2.11
CA GLU A 270 9.57 21.26 -3.42
C GLU A 270 9.26 19.78 -3.61
N ASN A 271 9.44 18.97 -2.56
CA ASN A 271 9.04 17.56 -2.55
C ASN A 271 7.53 17.37 -2.77
N PHE A 272 6.70 18.25 -2.20
CA PHE A 272 5.24 18.20 -2.36
C PHE A 272 4.80 18.54 -3.80
N LYS A 273 5.43 19.56 -4.42
CA LYS A 273 5.14 19.94 -5.82
C LYS A 273 5.41 18.84 -6.83
N GLN A 274 6.34 17.93 -6.55
CA GLN A 274 6.62 16.75 -7.38
C GLN A 274 5.44 15.77 -7.50
N VAL A 275 4.38 15.96 -6.71
CA VAL A 275 3.13 15.21 -6.81
C VAL A 275 1.96 16.14 -7.11
N PHE A 276 1.87 17.28 -6.42
CA PHE A 276 0.78 18.23 -6.57
C PHE A 276 1.20 19.45 -7.36
N THR A 277 0.79 19.51 -8.62
CA THR A 277 1.04 20.62 -9.52
C THR A 277 -0.24 21.45 -9.74
N TRP A 278 -0.08 22.71 -10.16
CA TRP A 278 -1.21 23.57 -10.46
C TRP A 278 -2.01 23.11 -11.69
N SER A 279 -1.36 22.48 -12.66
CA SER A 279 -1.99 21.94 -13.87
C SER A 279 -2.80 20.66 -13.63
N GLY A 280 -2.59 19.99 -12.49
CA GLY A 280 -3.17 18.67 -12.20
C GLY A 280 -2.44 17.51 -12.89
N THR A 281 -1.41 17.79 -13.69
CA THR A 281 -0.52 16.78 -14.30
C THR A 281 0.82 16.81 -13.58
N PRO A 282 1.35 15.67 -13.11
CA PRO A 282 2.65 15.68 -12.43
C PRO A 282 3.75 16.14 -13.39
N ASP A 283 4.72 16.88 -12.86
CA ASP A 283 5.87 17.35 -13.63
C ASP A 283 6.84 16.20 -13.93
N GLY A 284 7.39 16.17 -15.14
CA GLY A 284 8.36 15.17 -15.60
C GLY A 284 7.78 14.13 -16.56
N ASP A 285 8.67 13.30 -17.11
CA ASP A 285 8.35 12.22 -18.06
C ASP A 285 8.13 10.86 -17.37
N GLY A 286 8.35 10.80 -16.05
CA GLY A 286 8.24 9.59 -15.24
C GLY A 286 9.45 8.64 -15.32
N VAL A 287 10.53 9.06 -15.98
CA VAL A 287 11.77 8.30 -16.18
C VAL A 287 12.96 9.06 -15.58
N GLU A 288 13.05 10.35 -15.89
CA GLU A 288 14.03 11.27 -15.33
C GLU A 288 13.45 12.03 -14.13
N TRP A 289 14.30 12.32 -13.15
CA TRP A 289 13.87 12.89 -11.89
C TRP A 289 14.87 13.92 -11.41
N PRO A 290 14.42 15.02 -10.79
CA PRO A 290 15.33 15.92 -10.10
C PRO A 290 15.97 15.18 -8.93
N VAL A 291 17.30 15.28 -8.83
CA VAL A 291 18.09 14.65 -7.78
C VAL A 291 18.86 15.69 -6.97
N ASN A 292 19.16 15.31 -5.74
CA ASN A 292 20.04 16.07 -4.86
C ASN A 292 21.44 16.18 -5.47
N GLU A 293 22.11 17.33 -5.31
CA GLU A 293 23.44 17.62 -5.86
C GLU A 293 24.52 16.59 -5.49
N LYS A 294 24.36 15.93 -4.33
CA LYS A 294 25.30 14.91 -3.85
C LYS A 294 25.06 13.52 -4.47
N CYS A 295 24.04 13.37 -5.28
CA CYS A 295 23.59 12.10 -5.84
C CYS A 295 23.51 12.16 -7.36
N HIS A 296 23.44 10.99 -7.99
CA HIS A 296 23.21 10.85 -9.42
C HIS A 296 21.90 10.08 -9.67
N GLN A 297 21.40 10.11 -10.90
CA GLN A 297 20.08 9.56 -11.26
C GLN A 297 19.87 8.08 -10.88
N HIS A 298 20.96 7.32 -10.89
CA HIS A 298 20.99 5.89 -10.61
C HIS A 298 21.40 5.51 -9.18
N THR A 299 21.59 6.47 -8.26
CA THR A 299 22.10 6.16 -6.91
C THR A 299 21.22 5.13 -6.20
N LEU A 300 19.89 5.29 -6.28
CA LEU A 300 18.95 4.35 -5.69
C LEU A 300 18.97 2.98 -6.41
N THR A 301 19.08 2.95 -7.74
CA THR A 301 19.06 1.68 -8.51
C THR A 301 20.34 0.88 -8.29
N ILE A 302 21.49 1.55 -8.17
CA ILE A 302 22.76 0.93 -7.79
C ILE A 302 22.66 0.31 -6.39
N GLU A 303 22.09 1.02 -5.42
CA GLU A 303 21.90 0.46 -4.07
C GLU A 303 20.98 -0.78 -4.11
N GLN A 304 19.91 -0.77 -4.91
CA GLN A 304 19.08 -1.95 -5.08
C GLN A 304 19.83 -3.12 -5.73
N LEU A 305 20.74 -2.87 -6.68
CA LEU A 305 21.59 -3.91 -7.28
C LEU A 305 22.53 -4.51 -6.23
N LYS A 306 23.14 -3.67 -5.38
CA LYS A 306 23.94 -4.12 -4.21
C LYS A 306 23.11 -5.01 -3.28
N GLN A 307 21.90 -4.57 -2.92
CA GLN A 307 20.99 -5.34 -2.07
C GLN A 307 20.59 -6.70 -2.69
N LYS A 308 20.42 -6.77 -4.01
CA LYS A 308 20.14 -8.03 -4.71
C LYS A 308 21.35 -8.94 -4.79
N ALA A 309 22.54 -8.38 -5.01
CA ALA A 309 23.80 -9.14 -5.00
C ALA A 309 24.02 -9.75 -3.61
N ASP A 310 23.86 -8.94 -2.56
CA ASP A 310 23.95 -9.39 -1.16
C ASP A 310 22.90 -10.50 -0.86
N LYS A 311 21.65 -10.31 -1.29
CA LYS A 311 20.61 -11.35 -1.16
C LYS A 311 21.00 -12.67 -1.84
N ARG A 312 21.70 -12.63 -2.98
CA ARG A 312 22.18 -13.84 -3.67
C ARG A 312 23.31 -14.52 -2.90
N VAL A 313 24.25 -13.75 -2.35
CA VAL A 313 25.35 -14.28 -1.54
C VAL A 313 24.83 -14.94 -0.26
N ARG A 314 23.81 -14.35 0.37
CA ARG A 314 23.16 -14.91 1.56
C ARG A 314 22.18 -16.05 1.28
N SER A 315 21.92 -16.38 0.02
CA SER A 315 21.01 -17.46 -0.33
C SER A 315 21.66 -18.83 -0.03
N VAL A 316 20.92 -19.69 0.65
CA VAL A 316 21.39 -21.03 1.03
C VAL A 316 20.68 -22.07 0.17
N GLN A 317 21.45 -23.00 -0.35
CA GLN A 317 20.95 -24.11 -1.14
C GLN A 317 20.35 -25.18 -0.22
N TYR A 318 19.18 -25.66 -0.62
CA TYR A 318 18.38 -26.63 0.09
C TYR A 318 17.92 -27.71 -0.88
N ARG A 319 17.86 -28.96 -0.40
CA ARG A 319 17.29 -30.08 -1.16
C ARG A 319 15.94 -30.45 -0.58
N VAL A 320 14.96 -30.61 -1.47
CA VAL A 320 13.59 -31.00 -1.11
C VAL A 320 13.58 -32.47 -0.71
N VAL A 321 13.20 -32.74 0.54
CA VAL A 321 13.05 -34.08 1.13
C VAL A 321 11.65 -34.62 0.90
N GLU A 322 10.67 -33.73 0.79
CA GLU A 322 9.26 -34.09 0.72
C GLU A 322 8.52 -33.18 -0.28
N GLY A 323 7.68 -33.75 -1.14
CA GLY A 323 6.94 -32.97 -2.14
C GLY A 323 5.92 -32.04 -1.49
N TYR A 324 5.70 -30.86 -2.06
CA TYR A 324 4.69 -29.90 -1.65
C TYR A 324 3.90 -29.44 -2.87
N ASN A 325 2.58 -29.54 -2.81
CA ASN A 325 1.70 -29.30 -3.94
C ASN A 325 1.43 -27.80 -4.25
N GLY A 326 1.98 -26.87 -3.46
CA GLY A 326 1.71 -25.44 -3.61
C GLY A 326 0.35 -24.99 -3.04
N ALA A 327 -0.35 -25.84 -2.29
CA ALA A 327 -1.65 -25.47 -1.71
C ALA A 327 -1.50 -24.39 -0.63
N CYS A 328 -2.38 -23.38 -0.67
CA CYS A 328 -2.41 -22.30 0.33
C CYS A 328 -2.50 -22.84 1.76
N CYS A 329 -3.29 -23.90 1.96
CA CYS A 329 -3.52 -24.55 3.25
C CYS A 329 -2.97 -25.98 3.25
N PRO A 330 -1.73 -26.23 3.70
CA PRO A 330 -1.13 -27.56 3.66
C PRO A 330 -1.57 -28.42 4.85
N LEU A 331 -2.82 -28.91 4.83
CA LEU A 331 -3.37 -29.78 5.88
C LEU A 331 -2.51 -31.04 6.12
N GLY A 332 -1.87 -31.57 5.06
CA GLY A 332 -0.99 -32.74 5.14
C GLY A 332 0.42 -32.48 5.68
N LYS A 333 0.81 -31.24 6.00
CA LYS A 333 2.16 -30.87 6.49
C LYS A 333 2.21 -30.53 7.99
N GLY A 334 1.17 -30.95 8.72
CA GLY A 334 1.03 -30.76 10.15
C GLY A 334 0.26 -29.50 10.55
N ILE A 335 -0.44 -29.59 11.68
CA ILE A 335 -1.36 -28.55 12.17
C ILE A 335 -0.65 -27.21 12.43
N ASN A 336 0.60 -27.24 12.91
CA ASN A 336 1.38 -26.03 13.19
C ASN A 336 1.79 -25.28 11.92
N THR A 337 2.05 -25.99 10.82
CA THR A 337 2.35 -25.40 9.51
C THR A 337 1.09 -24.72 8.95
N PHE A 338 -0.05 -25.38 9.08
CA PHE A 338 -1.36 -24.88 8.68
C PHE A 338 -1.77 -23.61 9.46
N LEU A 339 -1.74 -23.67 10.79
CA LEU A 339 -2.12 -22.54 11.66
C LEU A 339 -1.22 -21.32 11.52
N ARG A 340 -0.03 -21.48 10.94
CA ARG A 340 0.96 -20.41 10.74
C ARG A 340 1.23 -20.14 9.26
N THR A 341 0.24 -20.45 8.42
CA THR A 341 0.29 -20.11 6.99
C THR A 341 0.44 -18.59 6.83
N PRO A 342 1.47 -18.11 6.14
CA PRO A 342 1.62 -16.68 5.89
C PRO A 342 0.42 -16.19 5.08
N CYS A 343 -0.30 -15.20 5.61
CA CYS A 343 -1.35 -14.47 4.89
C CYS A 343 -0.71 -13.45 3.92
N THR A 344 0.19 -13.91 3.06
CA THR A 344 0.87 -13.10 2.05
C THR A 344 0.38 -13.48 0.67
N GLU A 345 0.29 -12.51 -0.23
CA GLU A 345 -0.03 -12.75 -1.64
C GLU A 345 1.16 -13.33 -2.45
N GLU A 346 2.19 -13.83 -1.77
CA GLU A 346 3.34 -14.45 -2.44
C GLU A 346 2.95 -15.84 -2.98
N PRO A 347 3.31 -16.18 -4.23
CA PRO A 347 2.93 -17.45 -4.82
C PRO A 347 3.59 -18.63 -4.08
N ARG A 348 2.95 -19.79 -4.12
CA ARG A 348 3.46 -21.04 -3.55
C ARG A 348 4.01 -21.93 -4.67
N ILE A 349 5.26 -22.40 -4.58
CA ILE A 349 5.86 -23.34 -5.56
C ILE A 349 5.36 -24.74 -5.25
N HIS A 350 4.98 -25.43 -6.31
CA HIS A 350 4.95 -26.88 -6.35
C HIS A 350 6.38 -27.48 -6.34
N LEU A 351 6.75 -28.16 -5.26
CA LEU A 351 8.05 -28.79 -5.06
C LEU A 351 7.94 -30.31 -5.18
N THR A 352 8.87 -30.93 -5.91
CA THR A 352 9.01 -32.39 -5.95
C THR A 352 10.25 -32.84 -5.17
N LYS A 353 10.19 -34.06 -4.62
CA LYS A 353 11.29 -34.62 -3.82
C LYS A 353 12.54 -34.75 -4.69
N GLY A 354 13.67 -34.29 -4.17
CA GLY A 354 14.96 -34.29 -4.88
C GLY A 354 15.33 -32.96 -5.53
N GLU A 355 14.36 -32.04 -5.72
CA GLU A 355 14.63 -30.73 -6.30
C GLU A 355 15.50 -29.85 -5.41
N THR A 356 16.21 -28.92 -6.04
CA THR A 356 17.08 -27.95 -5.37
C THR A 356 16.44 -26.58 -5.37
N ILE A 357 16.51 -25.90 -4.23
CA ILE A 357 15.98 -24.55 -4.05
C ILE A 357 16.98 -23.67 -3.32
N PHE A 358 16.95 -22.37 -3.59
CA PHE A 358 17.73 -21.36 -2.87
C PHE A 358 16.81 -20.57 -1.95
N ALA A 359 16.96 -20.73 -0.64
CA ALA A 359 16.19 -19.94 0.32
C ALA A 359 17.00 -18.75 0.83
N THR A 360 16.33 -17.62 1.02
CA THR A 360 16.96 -16.34 1.42
C THR A 360 16.50 -15.85 2.78
N ARG A 361 15.31 -16.25 3.21
CA ARG A 361 14.75 -15.98 4.55
C ARG A 361 13.77 -17.07 4.91
N GLY A 362 13.47 -17.27 6.18
CA GLY A 362 12.47 -18.25 6.61
C GLY A 362 12.12 -18.12 8.08
N THR A 363 10.92 -18.53 8.42
CA THR A 363 10.46 -18.76 9.79
C THR A 363 10.70 -20.21 10.18
N LYS A 364 10.29 -20.59 11.40
CA LYS A 364 10.32 -21.98 11.85
C LYS A 364 9.52 -22.92 10.93
N TRP A 365 8.48 -22.42 10.28
CA TRP A 365 7.54 -23.23 9.50
C TRP A 365 7.60 -22.97 8.00
N TRP A 366 7.99 -21.77 7.58
CA TRP A 366 7.92 -21.35 6.18
C TRP A 366 9.23 -20.72 5.71
N MET A 367 9.72 -21.12 4.54
CA MET A 367 10.94 -20.61 3.92
C MET A 367 10.63 -19.89 2.62
N TYR A 368 11.35 -18.80 2.35
CA TYR A 368 11.20 -17.94 1.19
C TYR A 368 12.40 -18.06 0.25
N GLY A 369 12.18 -18.53 -0.97
CA GLY A 369 13.25 -18.82 -1.91
C GLY A 369 12.83 -18.89 -3.37
N ASP A 370 13.80 -19.23 -4.22
CA ASP A 370 13.66 -19.48 -5.65
C ASP A 370 13.96 -20.96 -5.95
N LYS A 371 13.21 -21.57 -6.88
CA LYS A 371 13.49 -22.93 -7.36
C LYS A 371 14.51 -22.90 -8.49
N VAL A 372 15.45 -23.86 -8.47
CA VAL A 372 16.37 -24.08 -9.58
C VAL A 372 15.64 -24.90 -10.64
N LEU A 373 15.65 -24.46 -11.89
CA LEU A 373 15.17 -25.23 -13.03
C LEU A 373 16.36 -25.93 -13.68
N ASP A 374 16.23 -27.21 -14.02
CA ASP A 374 17.26 -27.97 -14.74
C ASP A 374 17.35 -27.54 -16.21
N GLU A 375 18.54 -27.73 -16.81
CA GLU A 375 18.84 -27.31 -18.18
C GLU A 375 17.87 -27.90 -19.23
N GLU A 376 17.34 -29.11 -19.04
CA GLU A 376 16.34 -29.70 -19.93
C GLU A 376 14.95 -29.04 -19.87
N GLN A 377 14.49 -28.60 -18.69
CA GLN A 377 13.26 -27.80 -18.58
C GLN A 377 13.43 -26.40 -19.17
N THR A 378 14.69 -25.97 -19.31
CA THR A 378 15.04 -24.73 -19.98
C THR A 378 15.04 -24.91 -21.50
N LYS A 379 15.41 -26.09 -22.04
CA LYS A 379 15.44 -26.38 -23.49
C LYS A 379 14.11 -26.16 -24.22
N GLY A 380 12.97 -26.42 -23.59
CA GLY A 380 11.64 -26.10 -24.15
C GLY A 380 11.34 -24.60 -24.26
N ILE A 381 12.13 -23.76 -23.59
CA ILE A 381 12.03 -22.28 -23.58
C ILE A 381 13.21 -21.64 -24.33
N PHE A 382 14.29 -22.40 -24.54
CA PHE A 382 15.58 -21.96 -25.12
C PHE A 382 15.57 -21.74 -26.63
N PHE A 383 14.46 -22.00 -27.33
CA PHE A 383 14.33 -21.62 -28.74
C PHE A 383 14.26 -20.10 -28.96
N LEU A 384 14.33 -19.28 -27.90
CA LEU A 384 14.33 -17.83 -28.04
C LEU A 384 15.63 -17.12 -27.65
N TRP A 385 16.40 -17.44 -26.58
CA TRP A 385 17.64 -16.66 -26.28
C TRP A 385 18.70 -17.44 -25.45
N PRO A 386 20.03 -17.33 -25.75
CA PRO A 386 21.03 -18.32 -25.31
C PRO A 386 21.70 -18.07 -23.95
N ASN A 387 21.38 -17.00 -23.20
CA ASN A 387 22.09 -16.67 -21.97
C ASN A 387 21.15 -16.18 -20.86
N ILE A 388 21.29 -16.77 -19.66
CA ILE A 388 20.74 -16.38 -18.33
C ILE A 388 19.61 -17.30 -17.79
N THR A 389 20.01 -18.40 -17.14
CA THR A 389 19.18 -19.49 -16.59
C THR A 389 18.78 -19.33 -15.11
N LYS A 390 17.97 -18.33 -14.73
CA LYS A 390 17.38 -18.33 -13.35
C LYS A 390 16.01 -17.68 -13.29
N HIS A 391 14.91 -18.43 -13.33
CA HIS A 391 13.58 -17.86 -13.04
C HIS A 391 13.50 -17.46 -11.56
N THR A 392 13.33 -16.16 -11.30
CA THR A 392 13.16 -15.64 -9.93
C THR A 392 11.67 -15.59 -9.62
N MET A 393 11.20 -16.54 -8.83
CA MET A 393 9.88 -16.49 -8.22
C MET A 393 10.11 -16.54 -6.71
N CYS A 394 9.69 -15.51 -5.98
CA CYS A 394 9.75 -15.51 -4.51
C CYS A 394 8.67 -16.46 -3.96
N ILE A 395 9.05 -17.47 -3.18
CA ILE A 395 8.09 -18.47 -2.69
C ILE A 395 8.29 -18.91 -1.27
N ALA A 396 7.17 -18.94 -0.55
CA ALA A 396 6.99 -19.51 0.77
C ALA A 396 6.63 -21.01 0.72
N TYR A 397 7.46 -21.91 1.28
CA TYR A 397 7.20 -23.36 1.39
C TYR A 397 7.52 -23.92 2.80
N SER A 398 6.99 -25.11 3.16
CA SER A 398 7.15 -25.68 4.50
C SER A 398 8.57 -26.15 4.81
N LYS A 399 9.10 -25.81 5.99
CA LYS A 399 10.43 -26.25 6.47
C LYS A 399 10.52 -27.76 6.71
N SER A 400 9.39 -28.44 6.97
CA SER A 400 9.35 -29.91 7.12
C SER A 400 9.81 -30.67 5.86
N SER A 401 9.85 -29.98 4.72
CA SER A 401 10.10 -30.56 3.41
C SER A 401 11.56 -30.45 2.94
N VAL A 402 12.51 -30.07 3.82
CA VAL A 402 13.89 -29.74 3.42
C VAL A 402 14.93 -30.12 4.50
N SER A 403 16.10 -30.63 4.09
CA SER A 403 17.25 -30.95 4.97
C SER A 403 18.46 -30.02 4.74
N HIS A 404 19.29 -29.79 5.79
CA HIS A 404 20.44 -28.86 5.81
C HIS A 404 21.73 -29.53 6.33
N SER A 405 22.91 -29.04 5.93
CA SER A 405 24.21 -29.19 6.60
C SER A 405 24.58 -27.89 7.35
N PRO A 406 25.10 -27.92 8.59
CA PRO A 406 24.82 -26.89 9.59
C PRO A 406 25.59 -25.58 9.37
N SER A 407 24.89 -24.44 9.31
CA SER A 407 25.20 -23.19 10.04
C SER A 407 24.25 -22.05 9.61
N PHE A 408 23.20 -21.82 10.39
CA PHE A 408 22.40 -20.60 10.29
C PHE A 408 22.54 -19.84 11.62
N LEU A 409 23.22 -18.70 11.61
CA LEU A 409 22.99 -17.67 12.62
C LEU A 409 21.72 -16.93 12.21
N CYS A 410 20.73 -16.97 13.10
CA CYS A 410 19.42 -16.37 12.89
C CYS A 410 19.52 -14.84 12.95
N CYS A 411 19.47 -14.16 11.80
CA CYS A 411 19.31 -12.70 11.76
C CYS A 411 17.81 -12.38 11.71
N PHE A 412 17.25 -12.10 12.89
CA PHE A 412 15.88 -11.60 13.02
C PHE A 412 15.82 -10.14 12.55
N GLN A 413 15.09 -9.89 11.47
CA GLN A 413 14.47 -8.58 11.20
C GLN A 413 13.13 -8.84 10.54
N LEU A 414 12.07 -8.57 11.31
CA LEU A 414 10.68 -8.71 10.93
C LEU A 414 10.38 -7.79 9.74
N GLY A 415 9.82 -8.36 8.67
CA GLY A 415 9.36 -7.61 7.51
C GLY A 415 8.08 -8.23 6.97
N PHE A 416 7.02 -7.42 6.96
CA PHE A 416 5.62 -7.61 6.53
C PHE A 416 4.63 -8.20 7.54
N VAL A 417 3.78 -7.31 8.08
CA VAL A 417 2.31 -7.44 8.00
C VAL A 417 1.74 -6.02 7.83
N PHE A 418 0.96 -5.78 6.77
CA PHE A 418 -0.07 -4.73 6.79
C PHE A 418 -1.15 -5.24 7.75
N GLU A 419 -0.98 -4.95 9.04
CA GLU A 419 -2.04 -5.11 10.03
C GLU A 419 -2.24 -3.75 10.67
N VAL A 420 -3.34 -3.11 10.29
CA VAL A 420 -3.97 -2.08 11.10
C VAL A 420 -4.51 -2.83 12.32
N GLY A 421 -3.69 -2.97 13.37
CA GLY A 421 -4.00 -3.80 14.52
C GLY A 421 -3.08 -3.47 15.68
N PHE A 422 -3.64 -2.83 16.70
CA PHE A 422 -3.02 -2.45 17.95
C PHE A 422 -2.30 -3.62 18.63
N HIS A 423 -1.07 -3.40 19.12
CA HIS A 423 -0.67 -3.53 20.54
C HIS A 423 0.86 -3.55 20.69
N ALA A 424 1.37 -2.64 21.53
CA ALA A 424 2.71 -2.72 22.09
C ALA A 424 2.76 -3.85 23.14
N VAL A 425 3.73 -4.76 23.03
CA VAL A 425 4.17 -5.59 24.17
C VAL A 425 5.67 -5.87 24.05
N VAL A 426 6.42 -5.31 25.01
CA VAL A 426 7.82 -5.61 25.33
C VAL A 426 7.91 -7.03 25.92
N TRP A 427 8.82 -7.89 25.46
CA TRP A 427 9.30 -9.01 26.29
C TRP A 427 10.79 -9.29 26.16
N ARG A 428 11.42 -9.37 27.34
CA ARG A 428 12.80 -9.78 27.65
C ARG A 428 13.09 -11.19 27.14
N SER A 429 14.27 -11.37 26.56
CA SER A 429 14.87 -12.69 26.33
C SER A 429 15.63 -13.14 27.58
N VAL A 430 15.16 -14.24 28.20
CA VAL A 430 15.96 -15.09 29.09
C VAL A 430 16.15 -16.42 28.38
N SER A 431 17.38 -16.82 28.09
CA SER A 431 17.82 -18.23 28.14
C SER A 431 19.34 -18.36 27.99
N THR A 432 19.99 -18.68 29.12
CA THR A 432 20.93 -19.82 29.31
C THR A 432 21.96 -20.13 28.21
N THR A 433 23.19 -19.70 28.50
CA THR A 433 24.47 -20.44 28.50
C THR A 433 24.73 -21.57 27.49
N LEU A 434 25.71 -21.35 26.60
CA LEU A 434 26.60 -22.33 25.94
C LEU A 434 27.98 -21.64 25.69
N PRO A 435 29.09 -22.38 25.45
CA PRO A 435 30.35 -22.20 26.17
C PRO A 435 31.28 -21.11 25.66
N THR A 436 32.03 -20.55 26.60
CA THR A 436 33.13 -19.59 26.48
C THR A 436 34.34 -20.16 25.74
N THR A 437 34.51 -19.86 24.45
CA THR A 437 35.84 -19.86 23.80
C THR A 437 36.05 -18.80 22.71
N GLN A 438 35.05 -18.01 22.30
CA GLN A 438 35.26 -16.90 21.34
C GLN A 438 35.16 -15.49 21.94
N ARG A 439 35.04 -15.37 23.28
CA ARG A 439 34.92 -14.07 23.97
C ARG A 439 36.25 -13.46 24.45
N GLN A 440 37.40 -14.08 24.20
CA GLN A 440 38.70 -13.58 24.70
C GLN A 440 39.59 -12.84 23.69
N MET A 441 39.25 -12.73 22.41
CA MET A 441 40.09 -11.96 21.45
C MET A 441 39.66 -10.50 21.23
N LYS A 442 38.59 -10.01 21.88
CA LYS A 442 38.12 -8.62 21.72
C LYS A 442 38.23 -7.73 22.96
N ARG A 443 38.86 -8.22 24.04
CA ARG A 443 39.09 -7.47 25.30
C ARG A 443 40.56 -7.14 25.61
N ARG A 444 41.50 -7.41 24.70
CA ARG A 444 42.95 -7.15 24.90
C ARG A 444 43.54 -6.06 24.01
N ARG A 445 42.73 -5.14 23.45
CA ARG A 445 43.24 -4.06 22.59
C ARG A 445 42.86 -2.62 22.99
N ASN A 446 42.34 -2.42 24.21
CA ASN A 446 41.95 -1.08 24.70
C ASN A 446 42.42 -0.79 26.15
N SER A 447 43.60 -1.30 26.52
CA SER A 447 44.29 -0.90 27.75
C SER A 447 45.79 -0.86 27.47
N ASN A 448 46.24 0.23 26.84
CA ASN A 448 47.61 0.74 26.90
C ASN A 448 47.70 2.01 26.04
N VAL A 449 47.08 3.10 26.50
CA VAL A 449 47.52 4.47 26.21
C VAL A 449 47.08 5.35 27.40
N ARG A 450 47.92 5.39 28.43
CA ARG A 450 48.08 6.51 29.39
C ARG A 450 49.21 6.15 30.34
N THR A 451 50.41 6.60 30.00
CA THR A 451 51.44 7.17 30.89
C THR A 451 52.58 7.64 30.01
N ASP A 452 52.88 8.93 30.15
CA ASP A 452 54.07 9.70 29.76
C ASP A 452 53.78 10.85 28.79
#